data_AF-A0A534SC81-F1
#
_entry.id   AF-A0A534SC81-F1
#
_cell.length_a   1.000
_cell.length_b   1.000
_cell.length_c   1.000
_cell.angle_alpha   90.00
_cell.angle_beta   90.00
_cell.angle_gamma   90.00
#
_symmetry.space_group_name_H-M   'P 1'
#
loop_
_entity.id
_entity.type
_entity.pdbx_description
1 polymer ?
#
loop_
_entity_poly.entity_id
_entity_poly.type
_entity_poly.pdbx_seq_one_letter_code
_entity_poly.pdbx_strand_id
1 'polypeptide(L)'
;MPYSLYVNAKIQDAKRLKGGKIAISRFGSSSDFAARFMVARLGLDPSKDVTIMQVGNQRERMSALLSGSVDGSVVDAPNTLIARQQGFVELADASKLGLTYPHNNIASTDRFIREEPQTVFSFLRAFVEGIAYYRTHKAESMQMIKEFLRVSDNAIAEEAYEYYSRITPAKPYPNAEGVRGVLEEIALTDPAIKTAKIEQFIDASFIAKLDQSGFIDGLYKKR
;
A
#
# COMPACT_ATOMS: atom_id res chain seq x y z
N MET A 1 4.16 1.52 4.38
CA MET A 1 3.64 1.52 2.97
C MET A 1 4.00 0.21 2.29
N PRO A 2 3.10 -0.48 1.56
CA PRO A 2 3.35 -1.81 1.01
C PRO A 2 4.09 -1.85 -0.34
N TYR A 3 5.10 -0.98 -0.53
CA TYR A 3 5.92 -0.98 -1.73
C TYR A 3 7.34 -1.44 -1.43
N SER A 4 7.87 -2.24 -2.34
CA SER A 4 9.29 -2.57 -2.43
C SER A 4 9.87 -2.04 -3.74
N LEU A 5 11.09 -1.52 -3.69
CA LEU A 5 11.84 -1.12 -4.88
C LEU A 5 12.58 -2.34 -5.43
N TYR A 6 12.09 -2.85 -6.56
CA TYR A 6 12.75 -3.91 -7.31
C TYR A 6 13.52 -3.33 -8.48
N VAL A 7 14.71 -3.87 -8.73
CA VAL A 7 15.63 -3.43 -9.80
C VAL A 7 16.17 -4.62 -10.58
N ASN A 8 16.65 -4.36 -11.79
CA ASN A 8 17.33 -5.35 -12.62
C ASN A 8 18.50 -6.00 -11.87
N ALA A 9 18.72 -7.31 -12.06
CA ALA A 9 19.76 -8.11 -11.39
C ALA A 9 21.19 -7.53 -11.47
N LYS A 10 21.48 -6.70 -12.49
CA LYS A 10 22.77 -6.02 -12.65
C LYS A 10 23.02 -4.94 -11.57
N ILE A 11 21.95 -4.41 -10.98
CA ILE A 11 21.95 -3.38 -9.95
C ILE A 11 21.84 -4.07 -8.59
N GLN A 12 22.99 -4.43 -8.03
CA GLN A 12 23.08 -5.19 -6.77
C GLN A 12 23.13 -4.31 -5.52
N ASP A 13 23.26 -2.99 -5.70
CA ASP A 13 23.38 -2.04 -4.60
C ASP A 13 22.87 -0.64 -5.02
N ALA A 14 22.74 0.24 -4.03
CA ALA A 14 22.31 1.61 -4.22
C ALA A 14 23.23 2.42 -5.15
N LYS A 15 24.55 2.20 -5.12
CA LYS A 15 25.49 2.98 -5.94
C LYS A 15 25.26 2.71 -7.43
N ARG A 16 24.95 1.47 -7.79
CA ARG A 16 24.64 1.05 -9.17
C ARG A 16 23.27 1.52 -9.66
N LEU A 17 22.39 1.97 -8.76
CA LEU A 17 21.09 2.55 -9.14
C LEU A 17 21.25 3.99 -9.67
N LYS A 18 22.37 4.66 -9.36
CA LYS A 18 22.63 6.03 -9.83
C LYS A 18 22.65 6.10 -11.36
N GLY A 19 21.89 7.04 -11.93
CA GLY A 19 21.61 7.19 -13.36
C GLY A 19 20.47 6.31 -13.87
N GLY A 20 19.93 5.41 -13.05
CA GLY A 20 18.88 4.47 -13.44
C GLY A 20 17.49 5.10 -13.56
N LYS A 21 16.62 4.43 -14.32
CA LYS A 21 15.21 4.79 -14.54
C LYS A 21 14.31 4.00 -13.60
N ILE A 22 13.45 4.68 -12.85
CA ILE A 22 12.50 4.05 -11.91
C ILE A 22 11.07 4.33 -12.37
N ALA A 23 10.30 3.28 -12.65
CA ALA A 23 8.90 3.41 -13.03
C ALA A 23 7.98 3.63 -11.82
N ILE A 24 7.07 4.59 -11.98
CA ILE A 24 5.99 4.94 -11.04
C ILE A 24 4.65 5.02 -11.79
N SER A 25 3.54 5.09 -11.06
CA SER A 25 2.22 5.18 -11.69
C SER A 25 1.93 6.55 -12.30
N ARG A 26 2.08 7.60 -11.50
CA ARG A 26 2.04 9.00 -11.92
C ARG A 26 2.73 9.89 -10.91
N PHE A 27 3.19 11.06 -11.33
CA PHE A 27 3.73 12.06 -10.41
C PHE A 27 2.69 12.45 -9.35
N GLY A 28 3.14 12.62 -8.10
CA GLY A 28 2.30 12.93 -6.94
C GLY A 28 1.42 11.78 -6.45
N SER A 29 1.63 10.55 -6.94
CA SER A 29 0.95 9.37 -6.41
C SER A 29 1.74 8.69 -5.28
N SER A 30 1.09 7.77 -4.57
CA SER A 30 1.74 6.88 -3.60
C SER A 30 2.99 6.20 -4.18
N SER A 31 2.95 5.75 -5.43
CA SER A 31 4.13 5.13 -6.07
C SER A 31 5.29 6.11 -6.33
N ASP A 32 4.99 7.38 -6.60
CA ASP A 32 6.02 8.44 -6.75
C ASP A 32 6.71 8.70 -5.41
N PHE A 33 5.90 8.94 -4.38
CA PHE A 33 6.38 9.14 -3.02
C PHE A 33 7.23 7.96 -2.55
N ALA A 34 6.73 6.73 -2.71
CA ALA A 34 7.45 5.51 -2.32
C ALA A 34 8.81 5.39 -3.01
N ALA A 35 8.87 5.65 -4.32
CA ALA A 35 10.11 5.59 -5.09
C ALA A 35 11.13 6.61 -4.55
N ARG A 36 10.72 7.87 -4.43
CA ARG A 36 11.59 8.96 -3.94
C ARG A 36 12.05 8.71 -2.52
N PHE A 37 11.15 8.28 -1.64
CA PHE A 37 11.45 7.95 -0.25
C PHE A 37 12.48 6.81 -0.16
N MET A 38 12.28 5.71 -0.89
CA MET A 38 13.22 4.58 -0.87
C MET A 38 14.58 4.95 -1.46
N VAL A 39 14.62 5.70 -2.56
CA VAL A 39 15.87 6.21 -3.16
C VAL A 39 16.63 7.09 -2.17
N ALA A 40 15.94 8.00 -1.48
CA ALA A 40 16.55 8.83 -0.44
C ALA A 40 17.11 8.00 0.73
N ARG A 41 16.37 6.96 1.16
CA ARG A 41 16.83 6.04 2.22
C ARG A 41 18.02 5.17 1.80
N LEU A 42 18.23 4.99 0.49
CA LEU A 42 19.42 4.35 -0.07
C LEU A 42 20.61 5.32 -0.19
N GLY A 43 20.47 6.57 0.26
CA GLY A 43 21.54 7.58 0.25
C GLY A 43 21.73 8.29 -1.10
N LEU A 44 20.76 8.18 -2.01
CA LEU A 44 20.75 8.87 -3.30
C LEU A 44 19.83 10.08 -3.29
N ASP A 45 20.12 11.10 -4.09
CA ASP A 45 19.21 12.23 -4.32
C ASP A 45 18.14 11.83 -5.36
N PRO A 46 16.85 11.69 -4.99
CA PRO A 46 15.81 11.28 -5.91
C PRO A 46 15.51 12.30 -7.02
N SER A 47 16.05 13.52 -6.93
CA SER A 47 15.93 14.56 -7.96
C SER A 47 17.11 14.63 -8.94
N LYS A 48 18.25 14.00 -8.60
CA LYS A 48 19.50 14.11 -9.39
C LYS A 48 20.11 12.76 -9.77
N ASP A 49 20.04 11.79 -8.87
CA ASP A 49 20.74 10.53 -9.01
C ASP A 49 19.90 9.46 -9.74
N VAL A 50 18.61 9.67 -9.98
CA VAL A 50 17.75 8.74 -10.71
C VAL A 50 16.78 9.49 -11.62
N THR A 51 16.25 8.82 -12.64
CA THR A 51 15.17 9.34 -13.49
C THR A 51 13.86 8.66 -13.12
N ILE A 52 12.88 9.43 -12.65
CA ILE A 52 11.54 8.92 -12.34
C ILE A 52 10.66 8.96 -13.60
N MET A 53 10.11 7.81 -13.98
CA MET A 53 9.33 7.60 -15.20
C MET A 53 7.87 7.30 -14.84
N GLN A 54 6.94 8.15 -15.30
CA GLN A 54 5.52 7.87 -15.23
C GLN A 54 5.12 6.84 -16.30
N VAL A 55 4.83 5.61 -15.87
CA VAL A 55 4.55 4.47 -16.76
C VAL A 55 3.08 4.04 -16.70
N GLY A 56 2.44 4.16 -15.53
CA GLY A 56 1.03 3.81 -15.35
C GLY A 56 0.79 2.71 -14.32
N ASN A 57 -0.22 1.88 -14.55
CA ASN A 57 -0.68 0.90 -13.57
C ASN A 57 0.39 -0.18 -13.25
N GLN A 58 0.17 -0.97 -12.20
CA GLN A 58 1.13 -1.98 -11.72
C GLN A 58 1.56 -2.98 -12.82
N ARG A 59 0.65 -3.39 -13.71
CA ARG A 59 0.96 -4.32 -14.81
C ARG A 59 1.88 -3.68 -15.85
N GLU A 60 1.63 -2.44 -16.21
CA GLU A 60 2.47 -1.67 -17.14
C GLU A 60 3.88 -1.47 -16.58
N ARG A 61 3.99 -1.16 -15.28
CA ARG A 61 5.29 -1.04 -14.61
C ARG A 61 6.07 -2.34 -14.56
N MET A 62 5.41 -3.46 -14.23
CA MET A 62 6.03 -4.78 -14.26
C MET A 62 6.49 -5.14 -15.67
N SER A 63 5.70 -4.84 -16.70
CA SER A 63 6.07 -5.05 -18.11
C SER A 63 7.31 -4.23 -18.49
N ALA A 64 7.35 -2.95 -18.12
CA ALA A 64 8.49 -2.08 -18.38
C ALA A 64 9.78 -2.55 -17.67
N LEU A 65 9.64 -3.11 -16.46
CA LEU A 65 10.75 -3.70 -15.71
C LEU A 65 11.25 -5.00 -16.39
N LEU A 66 10.32 -5.86 -16.82
CA LEU A 66 10.63 -7.11 -17.54
C LEU A 66 11.29 -6.85 -18.90
N SER A 67 10.85 -5.84 -19.64
CA SER A 67 11.45 -5.48 -20.93
C SER A 67 12.79 -4.75 -20.81
N GLY A 68 13.19 -4.32 -19.60
CA GLY A 68 14.37 -3.49 -19.37
C GLY A 68 14.23 -2.05 -19.86
N SER A 69 13.00 -1.59 -20.13
CA SER A 69 12.73 -0.19 -20.48
C SER A 69 12.97 0.76 -19.30
N VAL A 70 12.88 0.22 -18.07
CA VAL A 70 13.29 0.84 -16.82
C VAL A 70 14.23 -0.08 -16.05
N ASP A 71 15.05 0.51 -15.19
CA ASP A 71 16.02 -0.21 -14.38
C ASP A 71 15.42 -0.69 -13.05
N GLY A 72 14.35 -0.05 -12.60
CA GLY A 72 13.60 -0.45 -11.41
C GLY A 72 12.16 0.03 -11.39
N SER A 73 11.37 -0.48 -10.46
CA SER A 73 10.02 0.00 -10.17
C SER A 73 9.61 -0.29 -8.73
N VAL A 74 8.67 0.50 -8.23
CA VAL A 74 7.96 0.17 -6.99
C VAL A 74 6.88 -0.87 -7.26
N VAL A 75 6.94 -1.95 -6.48
CA VAL A 75 6.17 -3.18 -6.66
C VAL A 75 5.54 -3.56 -5.33
N ASP A 76 4.26 -3.95 -5.36
CA ASP A 76 3.50 -4.45 -4.22
C ASP A 76 3.22 -5.95 -4.34
N ALA A 77 2.90 -6.61 -3.22
CA ALA A 77 2.53 -8.02 -3.23
C ALA A 77 1.19 -8.24 -3.97
N PRO A 78 1.05 -9.32 -4.76
CA PRO A 78 1.99 -10.44 -4.90
C PRO A 78 3.02 -10.29 -6.04
N ASN A 79 3.07 -9.14 -6.73
CA ASN A 79 4.00 -8.94 -7.85
C ASN A 79 5.47 -8.99 -7.42
N THR A 80 5.75 -8.79 -6.14
CA THR A 80 7.07 -8.99 -5.52
C THR A 80 7.59 -10.42 -5.70
N LEU A 81 6.73 -11.44 -5.59
CA LEU A 81 7.12 -12.83 -5.84
C LEU A 81 7.49 -13.05 -7.31
N ILE A 82 6.69 -12.50 -8.22
CA ILE A 82 6.96 -12.58 -9.67
C ILE A 82 8.30 -11.90 -9.97
N ALA A 83 8.56 -10.72 -9.40
CA ALA A 83 9.83 -10.03 -9.56
C ALA A 83 11.01 -10.89 -9.07
N ARG A 84 10.90 -11.52 -7.88
CA ARG A 84 11.94 -12.43 -7.36
C ARG A 84 12.16 -13.64 -8.26
N GLN A 85 11.10 -14.27 -8.74
CA GLN A 85 11.18 -15.43 -9.64
C GLN A 85 11.84 -15.09 -10.98
N GLN A 86 11.69 -13.85 -11.44
CA GLN A 86 12.32 -13.33 -12.66
C GLN A 86 13.76 -12.81 -12.41
N GLY A 87 14.29 -12.97 -11.21
CA GLY A 87 15.67 -12.61 -10.86
C GLY A 87 15.88 -11.13 -10.53
N PHE A 88 14.82 -10.33 -10.36
CA PHE A 88 14.96 -8.95 -9.89
C PHE A 88 15.37 -8.89 -8.41
N VAL A 89 16.12 -7.85 -8.06
CA VAL A 89 16.66 -7.63 -6.72
C VAL A 89 15.81 -6.61 -5.97
N GLU A 90 15.40 -6.93 -4.73
CA GLU A 90 14.78 -5.96 -3.83
C GLU A 90 15.87 -5.12 -3.16
N LEU A 91 15.96 -3.81 -3.49
CA LEU A 91 16.92 -2.91 -2.85
C LEU A 91 16.38 -2.28 -1.57
N ALA A 92 15.07 -2.06 -1.50
CA ALA A 92 14.42 -1.42 -0.37
C ALA A 92 12.97 -1.89 -0.25
N ASP A 93 12.48 -1.96 0.98
CA ASP A 93 11.10 -2.30 1.31
C ASP A 93 10.56 -1.21 2.25
N ALA A 94 9.65 -0.38 1.72
CA ALA A 94 9.08 0.74 2.47
C ALA A 94 8.27 0.29 3.69
N SER A 95 7.84 -0.97 3.75
CA SER A 95 7.15 -1.51 4.93
C SER A 95 8.11 -1.73 6.11
N LYS A 96 9.41 -1.92 5.85
CA LYS A 96 10.47 -2.10 6.86
C LYS A 96 11.15 -0.80 7.26
N LEU A 97 10.93 0.29 6.52
CA LEU A 97 11.63 1.57 6.72
C LEU A 97 10.95 2.52 7.71
N GLY A 98 9.93 2.03 8.44
CA GLY A 98 9.20 2.80 9.45
C GLY A 98 8.30 3.90 8.89
N LEU A 99 8.01 3.86 7.57
CA LEU A 99 7.14 4.83 6.93
C LEU A 99 5.67 4.44 7.15
N THR A 100 5.06 5.12 8.11
CA THR A 100 3.62 5.13 8.30
C THR A 100 2.97 5.95 7.19
N TYR A 101 2.38 5.27 6.20
CA TYR A 101 1.69 5.91 5.07
C TYR A 101 0.37 5.19 4.79
N PRO A 102 -0.76 5.90 4.71
CA PRO A 102 -2.08 5.32 4.51
C PRO A 102 -2.24 4.92 3.05
N HIS A 103 -1.93 3.66 2.72
CA HIS A 103 -1.89 3.19 1.34
C HIS A 103 -3.28 2.91 0.75
N ASN A 104 -4.09 2.11 1.44
CA ASN A 104 -5.46 1.78 1.05
C ASN A 104 -6.41 2.36 2.09
N ASN A 105 -7.34 3.19 1.65
CA ASN A 105 -8.29 3.88 2.51
C ASN A 105 -9.70 3.71 1.96
N ILE A 106 -10.68 3.75 2.85
CA ILE A 106 -12.09 3.87 2.50
C ILE A 106 -12.45 5.34 2.62
N ALA A 107 -12.95 5.93 1.55
CA ALA A 107 -13.35 7.32 1.52
C ALA A 107 -14.78 7.44 0.98
N SER A 108 -15.52 8.42 1.50
CA SER A 108 -16.81 8.85 1.00
C SER A 108 -16.94 10.37 1.18
N THR A 109 -18.02 10.95 0.68
CA THR A 109 -18.29 12.38 0.88
C THR A 109 -18.85 12.63 2.27
N ASP A 110 -18.51 13.78 2.88
CA ASP A 110 -19.08 14.23 4.16
C ASP A 110 -20.62 14.23 4.13
N ARG A 111 -21.19 14.59 2.99
CA ARG A 111 -22.63 14.58 2.76
C ARG A 111 -23.20 13.17 2.97
N PHE A 112 -22.63 12.16 2.31
CA PHE A 112 -23.10 10.79 2.42
C PHE A 112 -22.91 10.23 3.84
N ILE A 113 -21.78 10.54 4.49
CA ILE A 113 -21.53 10.11 5.88
C ILE A 113 -22.59 10.69 6.83
N ARG A 114 -22.94 11.96 6.66
CA ARG A 114 -23.95 12.65 7.48
C ARG A 114 -25.38 12.21 7.19
N GLU A 115 -25.72 12.02 5.91
CA GLU A 115 -27.09 11.70 5.49
C GLU A 115 -27.42 10.20 5.63
N GLU A 116 -26.42 9.33 5.46
CA GLU A 116 -26.60 7.86 5.46
C GLU A 116 -25.71 7.15 6.50
N PRO A 117 -25.66 7.58 7.79
CA PRO A 117 -24.72 7.07 8.77
C PRO A 117 -24.94 5.58 9.09
N GLN A 118 -26.18 5.09 9.00
CA GLN A 118 -26.48 3.66 9.22
C GLN A 118 -25.95 2.78 8.10
N THR A 119 -26.02 3.26 6.85
CA THR A 119 -25.45 2.59 5.68
C THR A 119 -23.93 2.52 5.80
N VAL A 120 -23.29 3.64 6.16
CA VAL A 120 -21.83 3.68 6.41
C VAL A 120 -21.42 2.73 7.53
N PHE A 121 -22.14 2.75 8.66
CA PHE A 121 -21.88 1.85 9.79
C PHE A 121 -22.03 0.37 9.39
N SER A 122 -23.09 0.02 8.66
CA SER A 122 -23.34 -1.35 8.20
C SER A 122 -22.25 -1.83 7.23
N PHE A 123 -21.83 -0.96 6.30
CA PHE A 123 -20.72 -1.25 5.40
C PHE A 123 -19.41 -1.49 6.16
N LEU A 124 -19.05 -0.60 7.10
CA LEU A 124 -17.82 -0.75 7.89
C LEU A 124 -17.85 -1.98 8.80
N ARG A 125 -19.02 -2.33 9.33
CA ARG A 125 -19.21 -3.58 10.08
C ARG A 125 -18.91 -4.81 9.20
N ALA A 126 -19.50 -4.88 8.01
CA ALA A 126 -19.26 -5.96 7.06
C ALA A 126 -17.79 -6.00 6.59
N PHE A 127 -17.16 -4.83 6.42
CA PHE A 127 -15.75 -4.73 6.08
C PHE A 127 -14.85 -5.31 7.18
N VAL A 128 -15.13 -5.01 8.46
CA VAL A 128 -14.42 -5.57 9.61
C VAL A 128 -14.63 -7.09 9.71
N GLU A 129 -15.83 -7.59 9.45
CA GLU A 129 -16.09 -9.03 9.35
C GLU A 129 -15.27 -9.67 8.23
N GLY A 130 -15.16 -9.01 7.07
CA GLY A 130 -14.33 -9.45 5.94
C GLY A 130 -12.85 -9.54 6.30
N ILE A 131 -12.31 -8.56 7.05
CA ILE A 131 -10.92 -8.61 7.55
C ILE A 131 -10.73 -9.83 8.47
N ALA A 132 -11.64 -10.04 9.42
CA ALA A 132 -11.55 -11.17 10.34
C ALA A 132 -11.64 -12.50 9.59
N TYR A 133 -12.57 -12.64 8.65
CA TYR A 133 -12.72 -13.82 7.80
C TYR A 133 -11.42 -14.09 7.02
N TYR A 134 -10.89 -13.07 6.33
CA TYR A 134 -9.63 -13.16 5.61
C TYR A 134 -8.50 -13.73 6.47
N ARG A 135 -8.37 -13.22 7.69
CA ARG A 135 -7.29 -13.62 8.61
C ARG A 135 -7.48 -14.98 9.27
N THR A 136 -8.70 -15.50 9.32
CA THR A 136 -9.04 -16.72 10.07
C THR A 136 -9.39 -17.92 9.19
N HIS A 137 -9.68 -17.69 7.91
CA HIS A 137 -10.11 -18.70 6.93
C HIS A 137 -9.11 -18.75 5.77
N LYS A 138 -7.88 -19.23 6.04
CA LYS A 138 -6.77 -19.20 5.07
C LYS A 138 -7.11 -19.88 3.74
N ALA A 139 -7.71 -21.06 3.79
CA ALA A 139 -8.01 -21.86 2.61
C ALA A 139 -9.02 -21.15 1.69
N GLU A 140 -10.15 -20.69 2.23
CA GLU A 140 -11.15 -19.95 1.46
C GLU A 140 -10.60 -18.62 0.96
N SER A 141 -9.82 -17.91 1.78
CA SER A 141 -9.21 -16.63 1.41
C SER A 141 -8.22 -16.78 0.26
N MET A 142 -7.40 -17.83 0.26
CA MET A 142 -6.51 -18.14 -0.85
C MET A 142 -7.29 -18.43 -2.14
N GLN A 143 -8.42 -19.14 -2.05
CA GLN A 143 -9.27 -19.38 -3.22
C GLN A 143 -9.84 -18.07 -3.80
N MET A 144 -10.33 -17.17 -2.93
CA MET A 144 -10.81 -15.85 -3.34
C MET A 144 -9.70 -15.02 -4.00
N ILE A 145 -8.48 -15.02 -3.43
CA ILE A 145 -7.33 -14.32 -4.02
C ILE A 145 -7.06 -14.82 -5.44
N LYS A 146 -7.06 -16.15 -5.65
CA LYS A 146 -6.82 -16.75 -6.97
C LYS A 146 -7.87 -16.32 -7.99
N GLU A 147 -9.14 -16.31 -7.60
CA GLU A 147 -10.24 -15.90 -8.46
C GLU A 147 -10.16 -14.41 -8.84
N PHE A 148 -10.02 -13.53 -7.84
CA PHE A 148 -9.99 -12.08 -8.06
C PHE A 148 -8.76 -11.62 -8.83
N LEU A 149 -7.58 -12.17 -8.51
CA LEU A 149 -6.34 -11.82 -9.20
C LEU A 149 -6.14 -12.59 -10.51
N ARG A 150 -7.01 -13.58 -10.80
CA ARG A 150 -6.90 -14.48 -11.96
C ARG A 150 -5.55 -15.19 -12.03
N VAL A 151 -5.08 -15.68 -10.88
CA VAL A 151 -3.82 -16.42 -10.75
C VAL A 151 -4.09 -17.88 -10.40
N SER A 152 -3.43 -18.80 -11.11
CA SER A 152 -3.56 -20.24 -10.86
C SER A 152 -2.54 -20.77 -9.85
N ASP A 153 -1.41 -20.07 -9.69
CA ASP A 153 -0.30 -20.44 -8.82
C ASP A 153 -0.63 -20.24 -7.34
N ASN A 154 -0.49 -21.31 -6.56
CA ASN A 154 -0.73 -21.29 -5.12
C ASN A 154 0.31 -20.44 -4.36
N ALA A 155 1.56 -20.40 -4.82
CA ALA A 155 2.61 -19.63 -4.16
C ALA A 155 2.33 -18.12 -4.27
N ILE A 156 1.79 -17.65 -5.41
CA ILE A 156 1.37 -16.25 -5.60
C ILE A 156 0.22 -15.90 -4.66
N ALA A 157 -0.76 -16.80 -4.53
CA ALA A 157 -1.90 -16.59 -3.64
C ALA A 157 -1.47 -16.60 -2.16
N GLU A 158 -0.57 -17.50 -1.79
CA GLU A 158 -0.03 -17.59 -0.44
C GLU A 158 0.83 -16.38 -0.07
N GLU A 159 1.68 -15.88 -0.97
CA GLU A 159 2.44 -14.64 -0.75
C GLU A 159 1.49 -13.45 -0.49
N ALA A 160 0.46 -13.29 -1.31
CA ALA A 160 -0.55 -12.25 -1.08
C ALA A 160 -1.23 -12.44 0.28
N TYR A 161 -1.66 -13.66 0.58
CA TYR A 161 -2.33 -14.00 1.84
C TYR A 161 -1.50 -13.61 3.06
N GLU A 162 -0.27 -14.10 3.14
CA GLU A 162 0.62 -13.89 4.29
C GLU A 162 0.98 -12.40 4.41
N TYR A 163 1.23 -11.73 3.28
CA TYR A 163 1.57 -10.32 3.27
C TYR A 163 0.43 -9.46 3.82
N TYR A 164 -0.77 -9.56 3.23
CA TYR A 164 -1.90 -8.72 3.61
C TYR A 164 -2.51 -9.10 4.96
N SER A 165 -2.41 -10.36 5.39
CA SER A 165 -2.81 -10.78 6.74
C SER A 165 -1.93 -10.13 7.82
N ARG A 166 -0.65 -9.92 7.51
CA ARG A 166 0.30 -9.26 8.41
C ARG A 166 0.08 -7.75 8.49
N ILE A 167 -0.14 -7.10 7.35
CA ILE A 167 -0.18 -5.62 7.30
C ILE A 167 -1.58 -5.03 7.54
N THR A 168 -2.64 -5.82 7.43
CA THR A 168 -4.01 -5.36 7.65
C THR A 168 -4.38 -5.45 9.15
N PRO A 169 -4.59 -4.32 9.84
CA PRO A 169 -4.91 -4.32 11.26
C PRO A 169 -6.28 -4.97 11.51
N ALA A 170 -6.40 -5.72 12.61
CA ALA A 170 -7.66 -6.35 13.02
C ALA A 170 -8.73 -5.30 13.35
N LYS A 171 -8.28 -4.18 13.92
CA LYS A 171 -9.06 -3.00 14.26
C LYS A 171 -8.64 -1.89 13.28
N PRO A 172 -9.33 -1.71 12.15
CA PRO A 172 -8.90 -0.83 11.08
C PRO A 172 -9.21 0.65 11.38
N TYR A 173 -8.62 1.17 12.46
CA TYR A 173 -8.70 2.59 12.77
C TYR A 173 -8.02 3.44 11.69
N PRO A 174 -8.56 4.63 11.37
CA PRO A 174 -7.85 5.59 10.55
C PRO A 174 -6.47 5.90 11.13
N ASN A 175 -5.46 5.96 10.26
CA ASN A 175 -4.08 6.18 10.66
C ASN A 175 -3.76 7.68 10.66
N ALA A 176 -3.94 8.34 11.81
CA ALA A 176 -3.70 9.77 11.95
C ALA A 176 -2.24 10.16 11.61
N GLU A 177 -1.25 9.43 12.14
CA GLU A 177 0.16 9.70 11.84
C GLU A 177 0.46 9.57 10.33
N GLY A 178 -0.13 8.57 9.68
CA GLY A 178 -0.01 8.40 8.24
C GLY A 178 -0.63 9.55 7.46
N VAL A 179 -1.83 9.98 7.82
CA VAL A 179 -2.49 11.13 7.16
C VAL A 179 -1.69 12.41 7.38
N ARG A 180 -1.12 12.62 8.57
CA ARG A 180 -0.23 13.76 8.85
C ARG A 180 0.97 13.77 7.90
N GLY A 181 1.65 12.63 7.73
CA GLY A 181 2.78 12.52 6.80
C GLY A 181 2.39 12.85 5.35
N VAL A 182 1.21 12.43 4.91
CA VAL A 182 0.67 12.80 3.58
C VAL A 182 0.40 14.30 3.48
N LEU A 183 -0.22 14.91 4.49
CA LEU A 183 -0.49 16.35 4.49
C LEU A 183 0.80 17.17 4.49
N GLU A 184 1.83 16.74 5.23
CA GLU A 184 3.16 17.36 5.21
C GLU A 184 3.82 17.28 3.83
N GLU A 185 3.68 16.14 3.15
CA GLU A 185 4.16 15.97 1.78
C GLU A 185 3.43 16.92 0.81
N ILE A 186 2.10 16.94 0.84
CA ILE A 186 1.30 17.82 -0.03
C ILE A 186 1.63 19.29 0.27
N ALA A 187 1.87 19.64 1.54
CA ALA A 187 2.24 20.99 1.95
C ALA A 187 3.57 21.52 1.36
N LEU A 188 4.40 20.63 0.79
CA LEU A 188 5.62 21.02 0.06
C LEU A 188 5.29 21.70 -1.27
N THR A 189 4.16 21.35 -1.90
CA THR A 189 3.75 21.84 -3.22
C THR A 189 2.45 22.65 -3.18
N ASP A 190 1.61 22.45 -2.17
CA ASP A 190 0.39 23.21 -1.91
C ASP A 190 0.40 23.82 -0.50
N PRO A 191 0.76 25.11 -0.37
CA PRO A 191 0.77 25.79 0.92
C PRO A 191 -0.59 25.83 1.63
N ALA A 192 -1.72 25.67 0.92
CA ALA A 192 -3.05 25.71 1.53
C ALA A 192 -3.29 24.55 2.50
N ILE A 193 -2.57 23.44 2.32
CA ILE A 193 -2.66 22.26 3.20
C ILE A 193 -2.03 22.51 4.58
N LYS A 194 -1.14 23.49 4.73
CA LYS A 194 -0.47 23.77 6.02
C LYS A 194 -1.44 24.13 7.15
N THR A 195 -2.61 24.65 6.82
CA THR A 195 -3.65 25.02 7.79
C THR A 195 -4.73 23.96 7.96
N ALA A 196 -4.68 22.87 7.19
CA ALA A 196 -5.68 21.82 7.24
C ALA A 196 -5.58 21.03 8.55
N LYS A 197 -6.72 20.70 9.14
CA LYS A 197 -6.81 19.89 10.35
C LYS A 197 -7.02 18.44 9.98
N ILE A 198 -6.36 17.54 10.70
CA ILE A 198 -6.40 16.11 10.36
C ILE A 198 -7.81 15.53 10.48
N GLU A 199 -8.60 16.04 11.41
CA GLU A 199 -9.98 15.66 11.68
C GLU A 199 -10.91 15.93 10.48
N GLN A 200 -10.48 16.74 9.51
CA GLN A 200 -11.21 16.93 8.26
C GLN A 200 -11.06 15.75 7.29
N PHE A 201 -10.11 14.84 7.55
CA PHE A 201 -9.77 13.73 6.66
C PHE A 201 -9.94 12.35 7.32
N ILE A 202 -10.23 12.30 8.62
CA ILE A 202 -10.40 11.05 9.35
C ILE A 202 -11.70 11.08 10.16
N ASP A 203 -12.44 9.97 10.10
CA ASP A 203 -13.55 9.69 11.00
C ASP A 203 -13.36 8.31 11.63
N ALA A 204 -12.94 8.32 12.90
CA ALA A 204 -12.74 7.09 13.67
C ALA A 204 -14.01 6.62 14.38
N SER A 205 -15.09 7.40 14.39
CA SER A 205 -16.25 7.17 15.26
C SER A 205 -16.95 5.83 14.98
N PHE A 206 -17.05 5.44 13.70
CA PHE A 206 -17.67 4.18 13.30
C PHE A 206 -16.88 2.95 13.77
N ILE A 207 -15.56 2.96 13.58
CA ILE A 207 -14.68 1.87 14.01
C ILE A 207 -14.57 1.84 15.54
N ALA A 208 -14.47 3.00 16.19
CA ALA A 208 -14.47 3.12 17.64
C ALA A 208 -15.73 2.51 18.26
N LYS A 209 -16.90 2.77 17.68
CA LYS A 209 -18.17 2.18 18.14
C LYS A 209 -18.18 0.66 18.01
N LEU A 210 -17.68 0.10 16.92
CA LEU A 210 -17.57 -1.35 16.74
C LEU A 210 -16.60 -1.96 17.76
N ASP A 211 -15.44 -1.34 17.95
CA ASP A 211 -14.41 -1.80 18.88
C ASP A 211 -14.89 -1.78 20.33
N GLN A 212 -15.43 -0.64 20.79
CA GLN A 212 -15.93 -0.46 22.15
C GLN A 212 -17.11 -1.38 22.49
N SER A 213 -17.90 -1.80 21.48
CA SER A 213 -18.97 -2.78 21.68
C SER A 213 -18.46 -4.22 21.93
N GLY A 214 -17.16 -4.47 21.77
CA GLY A 214 -16.56 -5.80 21.81
C GLY A 214 -16.82 -6.63 20.55
N PHE A 215 -17.46 -6.05 19.53
CA PHE A 215 -17.77 -6.73 18.27
C PHE A 215 -16.51 -7.24 17.57
N ILE A 216 -15.49 -6.38 17.42
CA ILE A 216 -14.26 -6.73 16.68
C ILE A 216 -13.53 -7.89 17.35
N ASP A 217 -13.32 -7.81 18.66
CA ASP A 217 -12.63 -8.88 19.42
C ASP A 217 -13.44 -10.19 19.42
N GLY A 218 -14.78 -10.09 19.36
CA GLY A 218 -15.67 -11.24 19.23
C GLY A 218 -15.46 -12.06 17.96
N LEU A 219 -15.02 -11.43 16.86
CA LEU A 219 -14.79 -12.11 15.57
C LEU A 219 -13.58 -13.05 15.58
N TYR A 220 -12.63 -12.86 16.50
CA TYR A 220 -11.41 -13.65 16.59
C TYR A 220 -11.45 -14.74 17.67
N LYS A 221 -12.55 -14.84 18.43
CA LYS A 221 -12.76 -15.92 19.38
C LYS A 221 -13.12 -17.18 18.60
N LYS A 222 -12.40 -18.29 18.85
CA LYS A 222 -12.78 -19.60 18.31
C LYS A 222 -14.21 -19.92 18.78
N ARG A 223 -15.10 -20.18 17.83
CA ARG A 223 -16.40 -20.80 18.11
C ARG A 223 -16.21 -22.27 18.44
#